data_AF-A0A5D3A3V8-F1
#
_entry.id   AF-A0A5D3A3V8-F1
#
_cell.length_a   1.000
_cell.length_b   1.000
_cell.length_c   1.000
_cell.angle_alpha   90.00
_cell.angle_beta   90.00
_cell.angle_gamma   90.00
#
_symmetry.space_group_name_H-M   'P 1'
#
loop_
_entity.id
_entity.type
_entity.pdbx_description
1 polymer ?
#
loop_
_entity_poly.entity_id
_entity_poly.type
_entity_poly.pdbx_seq_one_letter_code
_entity_poly.pdbx_strand_id
1 'polypeptide(L)' 'MHKKSSQLLYLEHPWLQNANKAPNVPLGETMKARLKQFSIMNKLKKRALRVIIHLIYIFYNEQFSILLLCTFQIM' A
#
# COMPACT_ATOMS: atom_id res chain seq x y z
N MET A 1 -22.06 20.36 22.67
CA MET A 1 -21.87 18.95 23.06
C MET A 1 -20.55 18.46 22.50
N HIS A 2 -19.66 18.02 23.39
CA HIS A 2 -18.28 17.66 23.11
C HIS A 2 -18.17 16.49 22.13
N LYS A 3 -17.44 16.69 21.02
CA LYS A 3 -16.92 15.64 20.15
C LYS A 3 -15.76 14.94 20.88
N LYS A 4 -16.09 14.21 21.95
CA LYS A 4 -15.15 13.38 22.69
C LYS A 4 -15.11 12.00 22.04
N SER A 5 -13.90 11.57 21.70
CA SER A 5 -13.51 10.16 21.86
C SER A 5 -13.87 9.14 20.76
N SER A 6 -13.69 9.44 19.46
CA SER A 6 -13.75 8.42 18.40
C SER A 6 -12.68 7.32 18.50
N GLN A 7 -11.74 7.38 19.45
CA GLN A 7 -10.73 6.35 19.71
C GLN A 7 -11.13 5.35 20.82
N LEU A 8 -12.13 5.67 21.66
CA LEU A 8 -12.47 4.82 22.81
C LEU A 8 -13.51 3.73 22.48
N LEU A 9 -14.40 3.97 21.51
CA LEU A 9 -15.43 2.99 21.12
C LEU A 9 -14.85 1.70 20.49
N TYR A 10 -13.64 1.79 19.92
CA TYR A 10 -12.94 0.62 19.38
C TYR A 10 -12.48 -0.34 20.48
N LEU A 11 -12.04 0.19 21.64
CA LEU A 11 -11.58 -0.62 22.77
C LEU A 11 -12.72 -1.32 23.50
N GLU A 12 -13.96 -0.84 23.35
CA GLU A 12 -15.15 -1.40 23.99
C GLU A 12 -15.95 -2.36 23.10
N HIS A 13 -15.47 -2.66 21.89
CA HIS A 13 -16.16 -3.62 21.04
C HIS A 13 -15.89 -5.05 21.57
N PRO A 14 -16.92 -5.86 21.87
CA PRO A 14 -16.77 -7.21 22.45
C PRO A 14 -15.83 -8.13 21.66
N TRP A 15 -15.73 -7.91 20.35
CA TRP A 15 -14.81 -8.65 19.46
C TRP A 15 -13.33 -8.40 19.79
N LEU A 16 -12.98 -7.19 20.24
CA LEU A 16 -11.60 -6.81 20.56
C LEU A 16 -11.25 -7.01 22.04
N GLN A 17 -12.23 -6.82 22.95
CA GLN A 17 -12.05 -7.07 24.39
C GLN A 17 -11.64 -8.53 24.69
N ASN A 18 -12.07 -9.47 23.86
CA ASN A 18 -11.72 -10.88 23.96
C ASN A 18 -10.39 -11.26 23.28
N ALA A 19 -9.58 -10.31 22.79
CA ALA A 19 -8.27 -10.63 22.21
C ALA A 19 -7.35 -11.38 23.20
N ASN A 20 -7.46 -11.09 24.50
CA ASN A 20 -6.70 -11.76 25.56
C ASN A 20 -7.26 -13.14 25.97
N LYS A 21 -8.50 -13.46 25.54
CA LYS A 21 -9.17 -14.78 25.71
C LYS A 21 -9.34 -15.51 24.38
N ALA A 22 -8.79 -14.97 23.30
CA ALA A 22 -8.91 -15.55 21.99
C ALA A 22 -8.25 -16.93 22.06
N PRO A 23 -8.98 -18.02 21.77
CA PRO A 23 -8.34 -19.31 21.69
C PRO A 23 -7.22 -19.17 20.66
N ASN A 24 -6.01 -19.63 21.01
CA ASN A 24 -4.87 -19.71 20.12
C ASN A 24 -5.17 -20.82 19.09
N VAL A 25 -6.27 -20.63 18.34
CA VAL A 25 -6.70 -21.52 17.28
C VAL A 25 -5.62 -21.37 16.24
N PRO A 26 -4.85 -22.43 15.95
CA PRO A 26 -3.86 -22.34 14.91
C PRO A 26 -4.59 -21.88 13.65
N LEU A 27 -4.22 -20.71 13.11
CA LEU A 27 -4.67 -20.29 11.79
C LEU A 27 -4.52 -21.50 10.89
N GLY A 28 -5.64 -22.07 10.44
CA GLY A 28 -5.63 -23.31 9.68
C GLY A 28 -4.63 -23.20 8.54
N GLU A 29 -3.95 -24.28 8.20
CA GLU A 29 -2.86 -24.27 7.22
C GLU A 29 -3.28 -23.57 5.90
N THR A 30 -4.54 -23.75 5.51
CA THR A 30 -5.20 -23.06 4.39
C THR A 30 -5.20 -21.53 4.53
N MET A 31 -5.47 -20.98 5.72
CA MET A 31 -5.43 -19.54 5.96
C MET A 31 -3.99 -19.01 5.92
N LYS A 32 -3.03 -19.73 6.50
CA LYS A 32 -1.60 -19.37 6.41
C LYS A 32 -1.13 -19.34 4.96
N ALA A 33 -1.53 -20.34 4.15
CA ALA A 33 -1.23 -20.39 2.73
C ALA A 33 -1.83 -19.20 1.96
N ARG A 34 -3.10 -18.84 2.22
CA ARG A 34 -3.75 -17.67 1.61
C ARG A 34 -3.08 -16.35 2.00
N LEU A 35 -2.69 -16.18 3.26
CA LEU A 35 -1.97 -14.99 3.72
C LEU A 35 -0.58 -14.88 3.06
N LYS A 36 0.13 -16.01 2.93
CA LYS A 36 1.42 -16.06 2.22
C LYS A 36 1.24 -15.70 0.75
N GLN A 37 0.23 -16.26 0.08
CA GLN A 37 -0.10 -15.94 -1.31
C GLN A 37 -0.44 -14.45 -1.48
N PHE A 38 -1.26 -13.89 -0.59
CA PHE A 38 -1.61 -12.48 -0.60
C PHE A 38 -0.40 -11.58 -0.39
N SER A 39 0.50 -11.95 0.52
CA SER A 39 1.75 -11.23 0.78
C SER A 39 2.66 -11.21 -0.45
N ILE A 40 2.84 -12.35 -1.13
CA ILE A 40 3.61 -12.43 -2.39
C ILE A 40 2.98 -11.56 -3.47
N MET A 41 1.66 -11.66 -3.64
CA MET A 41 0.91 -10.87 -4.63
C MET A 41 1.03 -9.37 -4.36
N ASN A 42 0.95 -8.93 -3.10
CA ASN A 42 1.10 -7.53 -2.74
C ASN A 42 2.50 -6.99 -3.06
N LYS A 43 3.55 -7.80 -2.84
CA LYS A 43 4.93 -7.43 -3.22
C LYS A 43 5.08 -7.27 -4.74
N LEU A 44 4.45 -8.14 -5.53
CA LEU A 44 4.45 -8.05 -6.99
C LEU A 44 3.73 -6.79 -7.46
N LYS A 45 2.52 -6.53 -6.97
CA LYS A 45 1.74 -5.32 -7.30
C LYS A 45 2.51 -4.04 -7.01
N LYS A 46 3.20 -3.96 -5.86
CA LYS A 46 4.05 -2.81 -5.50
C LYS A 46 5.24 -2.63 -6.43
N ARG A 47 5.89 -3.73 -6.85
CA ARG A 47 7.00 -3.67 -7.81
C ARG A 47 6.53 -3.17 -9.18
N ALA A 48 5.40 -3.69 -9.67
CA ALA A 48 4.81 -3.25 -10.93
C ALA A 48 4.51 -1.74 -10.92
N LEU A 49 3.87 -1.24 -9.86
CA LEU A 49 3.60 0.19 -9.69
C LEU A 49 4.88 1.04 -9.73
N ARG A 50 5.94 0.61 -9.03
CA ARG A 50 7.23 1.34 -9.05
C ARG A 50 7.86 1.37 -10.43
N VAL A 51 7.79 0.28 -11.19
CA VAL A 51 8.29 0.22 -12.57
C VAL A 51 7.51 1.18 -13.44
N ILE A 52 6.18 1.20 -13.35
CA ILE A 52 5.33 2.12 -14.12
C ILE A 52 5.69 3.58 -13.79
N ILE A 53 5.81 3.94 -12.52
CA ILE A 53 6.19 5.28 -12.09
C ILE A 53 7.57 5.66 -12.65
N HIS A 54 8.55 4.75 -12.55
CA HIS A 54 9.90 5.01 -13.04
C HIS A 54 9.94 5.21 -14.56
N LEU A 55 9.22 4.36 -15.31
CA LEU A 55 9.11 4.51 -16.76
C LEU A 55 8.49 5.86 -17.12
N ILE A 56 7.36 6.20 -16.50
CA ILE A 56 6.68 7.49 -16.71
C ILE A 56 7.64 8.65 -16.44
N TYR A 57 8.37 8.61 -15.33
CA TYR A 57 9.36 9.64 -14.99
C TYR A 57 10.45 9.76 -16.06
N ILE A 58 11.06 8.65 -16.48
CA ILE A 58 12.09 8.66 -17.54
C ILE A 58 11.53 9.29 -18.82
N PHE A 59 10.35 8.86 -19.27
CA PHE A 59 9.74 9.39 -20.50
C PHE A 59 9.48 10.91 -20.41
N TYR A 60 8.97 11.39 -19.28
CA TYR A 60 8.77 12.82 -19.09
C TYR A 60 10.08 13.60 -19.05
N ASN A 61 11.14 13.08 -18.41
CA ASN A 61 12.43 13.77 -18.34
C ASN A 61 13.15 13.79 -19.70
N GLU A 62 13.15 12.68 -20.43
CA GLU A 62 13.69 12.61 -21.80
C GLU A 62 12.95 13.58 -22.72
N GLN A 63 11.62 13.55 -22.71
CA GLN A 63 10.80 14.43 -23.55
C GLN A 63 10.98 15.91 -23.19
N PHE A 64 11.08 16.23 -21.90
CA PHE A 64 11.33 17.60 -21.42
C PHE A 64 12.73 18.10 -21.80
N SER A 65 13.76 17.25 -21.72
CA SER A 65 15.12 17.59 -22.12
C SER A 65 15.22 17.86 -23.63
N ILE A 66 14.59 17.02 -24.46
CA ILE A 66 14.51 17.21 -25.92
C ILE A 66 13.79 18.51 -26.24
N LEU A 67 12.66 18.78 -25.59
CA LEU A 67 11.90 20.02 -25.78
C LEU A 67 12.73 21.25 -25.45
N LEU A 68 13.46 21.21 -24.32
CA LEU A 68 14.33 22.30 -23.88
C LEU A 68 15.48 22.54 -24.88
N LEU A 69 16.15 21.47 -25.33
CA LEU A 69 17.22 21.55 -26.35
C LEU A 69 16.70 22.15 -27.67
N CYS A 70 15.51 21.74 -28.13
CA CYS A 70 14.91 22.31 -29.32
C CYS A 70 14.60 23.81 -29.17
N THR A 71 14.18 24.27 -28.00
CA THR A 71 13.94 25.70 -27.79
C THR A 71 15.22 26.53 -27.78
N PHE A 72 16.33 26.01 -27.25
CA PHE A 72 17.62 26.70 -27.25
C PHE A 72 18.31 26.70 -28.61
N GLN A 73 18.12 25.68 -29.44
CA GLN A 73 18.73 25.61 -30.77
C GLN A 73 18.00 26.47 -31.82
N ILE A 74 16.77 26.90 -31.54
CA ILE A 74 15.95 27.76 -32.42
C ILE A 74 16.16 29.27 -32.11
N MET A 75 16.77 29.61 -30.97
CA MET A 75 17.20 30.97 -30.59
C MET A 75 18.67 31.21 -30.99
#